data_AF-S7VHP5-F1
#
_entry.id   AF-S7VHP5-F1
#
_cell.length_a   1.000
_cell.length_b   1.000
_cell.length_c   1.000
_cell.angle_alpha   90.00
_cell.angle_beta   90.00
_cell.angle_gamma   90.00
#
_symmetry.space_group_name_H-M   'P 1'
#
loop_
_entity.id
_entity.type
_entity.pdbx_description
1 polymer ?
#
loop_
_entity_poly.entity_id
_entity_poly.type
_entity_poly.pdbx_seq_one_letter_code
_entity_poly.pdbx_strand_id
1 'polypeptide(L)' 'MVLFTIFVSTSFALAQIEVTGTVTDDLGDPLPGAAVLVKGTSSGTVTDLDGNFTISVANQQATLVFPF' A
#
# COMPACT_ATOMS: atom_id res chain seq x y z
N MET A 1 35.27 -9.64 -32.15
CA MET A 1 34.86 -8.23 -31.95
C MET A 1 33.55 -8.18 -31.17
N VAL A 2 33.48 -8.89 -30.04
CA VAL A 2 32.23 -9.25 -29.34
C VAL A 2 32.08 -8.47 -28.01
N LEU A 3 32.74 -7.30 -27.89
CA LEU A 3 33.10 -6.73 -26.58
C LEU A 3 32.32 -5.45 -26.19
N PHE A 4 31.24 -5.04 -26.86
CA PHE A 4 30.69 -3.69 -26.63
C PHE A 4 29.21 -3.55 -26.20
N THR A 5 28.48 -4.62 -25.87
CA THR A 5 27.04 -4.42 -25.57
C THR A 5 26.51 -5.31 -24.47
N ILE A 6 27.01 -5.13 -23.24
CA ILE A 6 26.24 -5.48 -22.05
C ILE A 6 25.84 -4.16 -21.39
N PHE A 7 24.73 -3.59 -21.87
CA PHE A 7 24.00 -2.55 -21.17
C PHE A 7 23.29 -3.26 -19.99
N VAL A 8 23.96 -3.34 -18.85
CA VAL A 8 23.34 -3.79 -17.60
C VAL A 8 22.39 -2.68 -17.18
N SER A 9 21.13 -2.75 -17.62
CA SER A 9 20.04 -2.00 -17.03
C SER A 9 19.73 -2.65 -15.68
N THR A 10 20.39 -2.18 -14.63
CA THR A 10 20.01 -2.48 -13.25
C THR A 10 18.63 -1.89 -13.01
N SER A 11 17.61 -2.74 -13.13
CA SER A 11 16.25 -2.42 -12.70
C SER A 11 16.31 -2.18 -11.18
N PHE A 12 16.22 -0.92 -10.73
CA PHE A 12 16.00 -0.64 -9.33
C PHE A 12 14.62 -1.20 -8.95
N ALA A 13 14.61 -2.37 -8.32
CA ALA A 13 13.39 -2.90 -7.72
C ALA A 13 13.04 -2.03 -6.51
N LEU A 14 12.02 -1.18 -6.66
CA LEU A 14 11.44 -0.47 -5.52
C LEU A 14 10.73 -1.51 -4.66
N ALA A 15 11.32 -1.88 -3.53
CA ALA A 15 10.66 -2.74 -2.54
C ALA A 15 9.44 -1.98 -1.98
N GLN A 16 8.25 -2.51 -2.22
CA GLN A 16 7.04 -2.00 -1.61
C GLN A 16 7.04 -2.41 -0.13
N ILE A 17 6.51 -1.54 0.73
CA ILE A 17 6.35 -1.80 2.15
C ILE A 17 4.90 -2.22 2.36
N GLU A 18 4.69 -3.39 2.94
CA GLU A 18 3.36 -3.86 3.31
C GLU A 18 2.94 -3.27 4.65
N VAL A 19 1.76 -2.67 4.71
CA VAL A 19 1.14 -2.14 5.93
C VAL A 19 -0.16 -2.89 6.16
N THR A 20 -0.32 -3.40 7.37
CA THR A 20 -1.54 -4.11 7.81
C THR A 20 -2.13 -3.44 9.04
N GLY A 21 -3.43 -3.61 9.24
CA GLY A 21 -4.13 -3.10 10.40
C GLY A 21 -5.61 -3.39 10.37
N THR A 22 -6.33 -2.84 11.35
CA THR A 22 -7.78 -2.99 11.50
C THR A 22 -8.41 -1.61 11.64
N VAL A 23 -9.49 -1.35 10.89
CA VAL A 23 -10.29 -0.13 11.00
C VAL A 23 -11.48 -0.41 11.90
N THR A 24 -11.68 0.44 12.90
CA THR A 24 -12.78 0.36 13.87
C THR A 24 -13.52 1.68 13.96
N ASP A 25 -14.75 1.66 14.43
CA ASP A 25 -15.54 2.86 14.71
C ASP A 25 -15.22 3.45 16.10
N ASP A 26 -15.93 4.51 16.48
CA ASP A 26 -15.75 5.18 17.77
C ASP A 26 -16.13 4.31 18.98
N LEU A 27 -16.87 3.21 18.76
CA LEU A 27 -17.25 2.23 19.78
C LEU A 27 -16.25 1.07 19.85
N GLY A 28 -15.31 0.99 18.91
CA GLY A 28 -14.32 -0.08 18.78
C GLY A 28 -14.81 -1.27 17.96
N ASP A 29 -15.96 -1.17 17.31
CA ASP A 29 -16.49 -2.22 16.44
C ASP A 29 -15.76 -2.21 15.09
N PRO A 30 -15.41 -3.38 14.51
CA PRO A 30 -14.76 -3.44 13.20
C PRO A 30 -15.62 -2.80 12.10
N LEU A 31 -14.97 -2.06 11.20
CA LEU A 31 -15.61 -1.41 10.07
C LEU A 31 -15.33 -2.15 8.76
N PRO A 32 -16.21 -3.09 8.34
CA PRO A 32 -16.09 -3.75 7.06
C PRO A 32 -16.47 -2.83 5.89
N GLY A 33 -15.76 -2.94 4.77
CA GLY A 33 -16.01 -2.10 3.59
C GLY A 33 -15.44 -0.68 3.68
N ALA A 34 -14.69 -0.35 4.73
CA ALA A 34 -14.00 0.93 4.85
C ALA A 34 -12.88 1.05 3.82
N ALA A 35 -12.81 2.20 3.14
CA ALA A 35 -11.75 2.47 2.17
C ALA A 35 -10.47 2.91 2.88
N VAL A 36 -9.33 2.37 2.43
CA VAL A 36 -8.00 2.75 2.89
C VAL A 36 -7.18 3.17 1.68
N LEU A 37 -6.83 4.45 1.58
CA LEU A 37 -6.17 5.00 0.39
C LEU A 37 -4.79 5.56 0.74
N VAL A 38 -3.84 5.45 -0.18
CA VAL A 38 -2.55 6.15 -0.07
C VAL A 38 -2.69 7.54 -0.69
N LYS A 39 -2.55 8.58 0.14
CA LYS A 39 -2.74 9.97 -0.24
C LYS A 39 -1.87 10.35 -1.46
N GLY A 40 -2.51 10.98 -2.45
CA GLY A 40 -1.83 11.46 -3.66
C GLY A 40 -1.55 10.36 -4.69
N THR A 41 -2.09 9.16 -4.50
CA THR A 41 -1.97 8.04 -5.45
C THR A 41 -3.34 7.43 -5.75
N SER A 42 -3.40 6.56 -6.76
CA SER A 42 -4.57 5.71 -7.04
C SER A 42 -4.52 4.36 -6.30
N SER A 43 -3.55 4.18 -5.39
CA SER A 43 -3.43 2.95 -4.61
C SER A 43 -4.36 3.01 -3.40
N GLY A 44 -5.13 1.95 -3.22
CA GLY A 44 -6.08 1.81 -2.14
C GLY A 44 -6.50 0.36 -1.98
N THR A 45 -7.08 0.07 -0.83
CA THR A 45 -7.69 -1.22 -0.50
C THR A 45 -8.99 -0.98 0.27
N VAL A 46 -9.74 -2.04 0.51
CA VAL A 46 -10.98 -2.02 1.28
C VAL A 46 -10.86 -3.05 2.40
N THR A 47 -11.38 -2.73 3.57
CA THR A 47 -11.37 -3.66 4.71
C THR A 47 -12.25 -4.88 4.48
N ASP A 48 -11.84 -6.02 5.05
CA ASP A 48 -12.62 -7.26 5.05
C ASP A 48 -13.76 -7.26 6.10
N LEU A 49 -14.42 -8.41 6.28
CA LEU A 49 -15.53 -8.57 7.24
C LEU A 49 -15.14 -8.32 8.70
N ASP A 50 -13.86 -8.48 9.03
CA ASP A 50 -13.30 -8.28 10.37
C ASP A 50 -12.63 -6.90 10.50
N GLY A 51 -12.83 -6.01 9.51
CA GLY A 51 -12.24 -4.66 9.48
C GLY A 51 -10.75 -4.63 9.14
N ASN A 52 -10.15 -5.76 8.75
CA ASN A 52 -8.71 -5.83 8.48
C ASN A 52 -8.39 -5.33 7.07
N PHE A 53 -7.22 -4.72 6.91
CA PHE A 53 -6.69 -4.32 5.61
C PHE A 53 -5.21 -4.67 5.47
N THR A 54 -4.81 -4.87 4.21
CA THR A 54 -3.41 -4.95 3.79
C THR A 54 -3.22 -4.02 2.60
N ILE A 55 -2.23 -3.13 2.68
CA ILE A 55 -1.92 -2.18 1.60
C ILE A 55 -0.40 -2.03 1.41
N SER A 56 0.02 -2.00 0.15
CA SER A 56 1.42 -1.78 -0.22
C SER A 56 1.69 -0.30 -0.45
N VAL A 57 2.67 0.26 0.25
CA VAL A 57 3.12 1.65 0.10
C VAL A 57 4.53 1.73 -0.48
N ALA A 58 4.81 2.79 -1.25
CA ALA A 58 6.10 2.94 -1.94
C ALA A 58 7.27 3.30 -0.99
N ASN A 59 6.98 3.90 0.17
CA ASN A 59 7.99 4.31 1.16
C ASN A 59 7.34 4.57 2.53
N GLN A 60 8.17 4.75 3.56
CA GLN A 60 7.75 4.99 4.94
C GLN A 60 7.10 6.36 5.18
N GLN A 61 7.18 7.29 4.23
CA GLN A 61 6.57 8.62 4.32
C GLN A 61 5.16 8.66 3.71
N ALA A 62 4.68 7.53 3.19
CA ALA A 62 3.32 7.40 2.68
C ALA A 62 2.29 7.72 3.78
N THR A 63 1.27 8.50 3.43
CA THR A 63 0.16 8.82 4.32
C THR A 63 -1.06 8.03 3.91
N LEU A 64 -1.64 7.27 4.85
CA LEU A 64 -2.93 6.61 4.66
C LEU A 64 -4.07 7.56 5.02
N VAL A 65 -5.13 7.55 4.22
CA VAL A 65 -6.36 8.29 4.48
C VAL A 65 -7.56 7.35 4.43
N PHE A 66 -8.50 7.58 5.34
CA PHE A 66 -9.71 6.80 5.54
C PHE A 66 -10.90 7.75 5.29
N PRO A 67 -11.43 7.82 4.05
CA PRO A 67 -12.58 8.65 3.76
C PRO A 67 -13.85 8.08 4.40
N PHE A 68 -14.78 8.99 4.68
CA PHE A 68 -16.11 8.69 5.22
C PHE A 68 -16.98 7.90 4.23
#